data_AF-A0A523WRS7-F1
#
_entry.id   AF-A0A523WRS7-F1
#
_cell.length_a   1.000
_cell.length_b   1.000
_cell.length_c   1.000
_cell.angle_alpha   90.00
_cell.angle_beta   90.00
_cell.angle_gamma   90.00
#
_symmetry.space_group_name_H-M   'P 1'
#
loop_
_entity.id
_entity.type
_entity.pdbx_description
1 polymer ?
#
loop_
_entity_poly.entity_id
_entity_poly.type
_entity_poly.pdbx_seq_one_letter_code
_entity_poly.pdbx_strand_id
1 'polypeptide(L)'
;MAVYIIFGFYNILVYFYASYLAIAVTIILPLARCTRCYYYGKACHICWGKVASFLYPKGKEELFKENFKYSVFLYPVWMIPLLVGLLQLARLRDLQALLIFVIYLIILFISRRFLQWHAGCKQCHQRLFCPGASSFRRKREYLASDAAAEGLAN
;
A
#
# COMPACT_ATOMS: atom_id res chain seq x y z
N MET A 1 12.68 9.68 -2.53
CA MET A 1 13.23 8.40 -3.02
C MET A 1 12.72 8.09 -4.43
N ALA A 2 11.46 7.69 -4.61
CA ALA A 2 10.90 7.37 -5.94
C ALA A 2 11.01 8.53 -6.96
N VAL A 3 10.73 9.76 -6.55
CA VAL A 3 10.86 10.96 -7.39
C VAL A 3 12.31 11.22 -7.82
N TYR A 4 13.29 10.94 -6.96
CA TYR A 4 14.72 11.11 -7.25
C TYR A 4 15.23 10.09 -8.29
N ILE A 5 14.77 8.84 -8.18
CA ILE A 5 15.07 7.78 -9.16
C ILE A 5 14.54 8.17 -10.55
N ILE A 6 13.36 8.78 -10.61
CA ILE A 6 12.74 9.20 -11.88
C ILE A 6 13.41 10.48 -12.44
N PHE A 7 13.85 11.39 -11.56
CA PHE A 7 14.58 12.60 -11.94
C PHE A 7 15.88 12.30 -12.69
N GLY A 8 16.60 11.23 -12.29
CA GLY A 8 17.81 10.79 -12.98
C GLY A 8 17.61 10.22 -14.39
N PHE A 9 16.36 10.01 -14.82
CA PHE A 9 16.05 9.45 -16.15
C PHE A 9 15.48 10.52 -17.10
N TYR A 10 14.42 11.24 -16.68
CA TYR A 10 13.78 12.31 -17.47
C TYR A 10 12.98 13.27 -16.57
N ASN A 11 13.29 14.56 -16.62
CA ASN A 11 12.62 15.60 -15.83
C ASN A 11 11.10 15.67 -16.07
N ILE A 12 10.64 15.42 -17.30
CA ILE A 12 9.21 15.45 -17.64
C ILE A 12 8.45 14.30 -16.95
N LEU A 13 9.06 13.12 -16.87
CA LEU A 13 8.45 11.94 -16.22
C LEU A 13 8.22 12.16 -14.72
N VAL A 14 9.01 13.03 -14.08
CA VAL A 14 8.82 13.39 -12.67
C VAL A 14 7.49 14.12 -12.45
N TYR A 15 7.15 15.10 -13.29
CA TYR A 15 5.91 15.85 -13.14
C TYR A 15 4.68 14.97 -13.36
N PHE A 16 4.71 14.11 -14.38
CA PHE A 16 3.65 13.13 -14.60
C PHE A 16 3.52 12.16 -13.41
N TYR A 17 4.62 11.61 -12.93
CA TYR A 17 4.59 10.70 -11.78
C TYR A 17 4.12 11.40 -10.49
N ALA A 18 4.55 12.62 -10.24
CA ALA A 18 4.14 13.40 -9.07
C ALA A 18 2.65 13.74 -9.10
N SER A 19 2.13 14.16 -10.27
CA SER A 19 0.70 14.42 -10.45
C SER A 19 -0.12 13.13 -10.26
N TYR A 20 0.36 12.00 -10.80
CA TYR A 20 -0.27 10.71 -10.61
C TYR A 20 -0.25 10.26 -9.15
N LEU A 21 0.86 10.46 -8.44
CA LEU A 21 0.95 10.19 -7.00
C LEU A 21 -0.06 10.99 -6.21
N ALA A 22 -0.20 12.29 -6.50
CA ALA A 22 -1.18 13.14 -5.86
C ALA A 22 -2.60 12.59 -6.09
N ILE A 23 -2.97 12.31 -7.34
CA ILE A 23 -4.28 11.72 -7.70
C ILE A 23 -4.48 10.35 -7.02
N ALA A 24 -3.46 9.50 -7.03
CA ALA A 24 -3.55 8.17 -6.45
C ALA A 24 -3.82 8.20 -4.95
N VAL A 25 -3.17 9.14 -4.26
CA VAL A 25 -3.23 9.28 -2.81
C VAL A 25 -4.48 10.05 -2.36
N THR A 26 -4.91 11.06 -3.10
CA THR A 26 -6.09 11.87 -2.75
C THR A 26 -7.39 11.29 -3.28
N ILE A 27 -7.42 10.71 -4.48
CA ILE A 27 -8.66 10.26 -5.13
C ILE A 27 -8.76 8.74 -5.10
N ILE A 28 -7.79 8.04 -5.70
CA ILE A 28 -7.90 6.59 -5.94
C ILE A 28 -7.92 5.82 -4.63
N LEU A 29 -7.00 6.11 -3.70
CA LEU A 29 -6.91 5.40 -2.43
C LEU A 29 -8.15 5.61 -1.55
N PRO A 30 -8.63 6.86 -1.33
CA PRO A 30 -9.83 7.08 -0.55
C PRO A 30 -11.06 6.46 -1.17
N LEU A 31 -11.28 6.66 -2.47
CA LEU A 31 -12.46 6.16 -3.16
C LEU A 31 -12.45 4.65 -3.38
N ALA A 32 -11.30 4.01 -3.54
CA ALA A 32 -11.24 2.55 -3.67
C ALA A 32 -11.45 1.84 -2.32
N ARG A 33 -11.00 2.43 -1.21
CA ARG A 33 -10.91 1.74 0.09
C ARG A 33 -11.42 2.56 1.26
N CYS A 34 -10.85 3.73 1.52
CA CYS A 34 -11.03 4.40 2.81
C CYS A 34 -12.45 4.91 3.07
N THR A 35 -13.18 5.36 2.04
CA THR A 35 -14.57 5.84 2.18
C THR A 35 -15.56 4.76 2.62
N ARG A 36 -15.24 3.49 2.34
CA ARG A 36 -16.09 2.32 2.66
C ARG A 36 -15.46 1.42 3.73
N CYS A 37 -14.35 1.86 4.33
CA CYS A 37 -13.66 1.12 5.37
C CYS A 37 -14.24 1.48 6.74
N TYR A 38 -14.19 0.54 7.68
CA TYR A 38 -14.59 0.71 9.09
C TYR A 38 -13.89 1.89 9.77
N TYR A 39 -12.65 2.20 9.35
CA TYR A 39 -11.87 3.31 9.88
C TYR A 39 -12.21 4.66 9.21
N TYR A 40 -13.25 4.77 8.39
CA TYR A 40 -13.71 6.07 7.90
C TYR A 40 -14.07 6.99 9.08
N GLY A 41 -13.46 8.17 9.13
CA GLY A 41 -13.60 9.10 10.27
C GLY A 41 -12.75 8.75 11.49
N LYS A 42 -11.99 7.64 11.46
CA LYS A 42 -11.12 7.17 12.54
C LYS A 42 -9.66 7.14 12.07
N ALA A 43 -8.74 7.15 13.04
CA ALA A 43 -7.32 6.92 12.75
C ALA A 43 -7.08 5.42 12.50
N CYS A 44 -6.67 5.06 11.29
CA CYS A 44 -6.03 3.76 11.04
C CYS A 44 -4.52 3.86 11.28
N HIS A 45 -3.77 2.76 11.14
CA HIS A 45 -2.30 2.74 11.33
C HIS A 45 -1.52 3.78 10.51
N ILE A 46 -2.11 4.29 9.43
CA ILE A 46 -1.55 5.34 8.54
C ILE A 46 -2.45 6.59 8.49
N CYS A 47 -3.43 6.70 9.38
CA CYS A 47 -4.39 7.80 9.53
C CYS A 47 -5.23 8.18 8.28
N TRP A 48 -5.12 7.43 7.18
CA TRP A 48 -5.86 7.69 5.94
C TRP A 48 -7.38 7.64 6.07
N GLY A 49 -7.93 6.90 7.04
CA GLY A 49 -9.36 6.88 7.31
C GLY A 49 -9.93 8.24 7.74
N LYS A 50 -9.15 9.02 8.48
CA LYS A 50 -9.49 10.38 8.94
C LYS A 50 -9.29 11.41 7.83
N VAL A 51 -8.25 11.25 7.01
CA VAL A 51 -8.04 12.11 5.83
C VAL A 51 -9.17 11.90 4.81
N ALA A 52 -9.55 10.64 4.56
CA ALA A 52 -10.63 10.32 3.64
C ALA A 52 -11.98 10.90 4.06
N SER A 53 -12.27 10.98 5.37
CA SER A 53 -13.52 11.59 5.84
C SER A 53 -13.58 13.10 5.70
N PHE A 54 -12.43 13.76 5.62
CA PHE A 54 -12.37 15.19 5.32
C PHE A 54 -12.57 15.48 3.84
N LEU A 55 -12.06 14.59 2.96
CA LEU A 55 -12.09 14.79 1.51
C LEU A 55 -13.37 14.28 0.83
N TYR A 56 -13.98 13.21 1.36
CA TYR A 56 -15.12 12.55 0.72
C TYR A 56 -16.17 12.11 1.73
N PRO A 57 -17.46 12.05 1.33
CA PRO A 57 -18.51 11.49 2.16
C PRO A 57 -18.34 9.98 2.37
N LYS A 58 -18.97 9.46 3.44
CA LYS A 58 -18.94 8.02 3.77
C LYS A 58 -19.67 7.24 2.68
N GLY A 59 -19.03 6.19 2.17
CA GLY A 59 -19.64 5.23 1.26
C GLY A 59 -20.27 4.06 2.01
N LYS A 60 -21.07 3.25 1.30
CA LYS A 60 -21.63 2.00 1.85
C LYS A 60 -20.52 0.97 2.11
N GLU A 61 -20.42 0.48 3.34
CA GLU A 61 -19.39 -0.48 3.75
C GLU A 61 -19.51 -1.84 3.03
N GLU A 62 -20.74 -2.26 2.70
CA GLU A 62 -21.03 -3.49 1.94
C GLU A 62 -20.34 -3.52 0.57
N LEU A 63 -20.20 -2.33 -0.05
CA LEU A 63 -19.55 -2.18 -1.35
C LEU A 63 -18.02 -2.13 -1.26
N PHE A 64 -17.43 -2.30 -0.07
CA PHE A 64 -15.97 -2.29 0.13
C PHE A 64 -15.29 -3.36 -0.72
N LYS A 65 -15.80 -4.59 -0.70
CA LYS A 65 -15.20 -5.72 -1.44
C LYS A 65 -15.23 -5.46 -2.94
N GLU A 66 -16.35 -4.94 -3.44
CA GLU A 66 -16.52 -4.65 -4.86
C GLU A 66 -15.60 -3.51 -5.31
N ASN A 67 -15.52 -2.42 -4.54
CA ASN A 67 -14.71 -1.26 -4.88
C ASN A 67 -13.21 -1.49 -4.66
N PHE A 68 -12.84 -2.52 -3.89
CA PHE A 68 -11.45 -2.91 -3.72
C PHE A 68 -10.77 -3.22 -5.06
N LYS A 69 -11.50 -3.64 -6.10
CA LYS A 69 -10.95 -3.86 -7.46
C LYS A 69 -10.24 -2.63 -8.03
N TYR A 70 -10.72 -1.42 -7.69
CA TYR A 70 -10.11 -0.16 -8.10
C TYR A 70 -8.76 0.11 -7.44
N SER A 71 -8.39 -0.64 -6.39
CA SER A 71 -7.04 -0.56 -5.83
C SER A 71 -5.96 -1.04 -6.80
N VAL A 72 -6.33 -1.67 -7.92
CA VAL A 72 -5.40 -2.01 -9.01
C VAL A 72 -4.69 -0.76 -9.54
N PHE A 73 -5.37 0.38 -9.55
CA PHE A 73 -4.78 1.66 -9.95
C PHE A 73 -3.80 2.22 -8.92
N LEU A 74 -3.55 1.54 -7.79
CA LEU A 74 -2.45 1.90 -6.87
C LEU A 74 -1.17 1.11 -7.17
N TYR A 75 -1.20 0.08 -8.02
CA TYR A 75 0.00 -0.67 -8.39
C TYR A 75 1.07 0.17 -9.11
N PRO A 76 0.72 1.08 -10.04
CA PRO A 76 1.72 1.88 -10.74
C PRO A 76 2.57 2.76 -9.80
N VAL A 77 2.04 3.15 -8.64
CA VAL A 77 2.76 3.98 -7.65
C VAL A 77 4.10 3.38 -7.24
N TRP A 78 4.19 2.06 -7.12
CA TRP A 78 5.44 1.37 -6.74
C TRP A 78 6.06 0.59 -7.90
N MET A 79 5.27 0.15 -8.89
CA MET A 79 5.81 -0.52 -10.07
C MET A 79 6.62 0.44 -10.96
N ILE A 80 6.18 1.69 -11.13
CA ILE A 80 6.91 2.66 -11.97
C ILE A 80 8.32 2.93 -11.42
N PRO A 81 8.52 3.30 -10.15
CA PRO A 81 9.87 3.50 -9.61
C PRO A 81 10.72 2.22 -9.64
N LEU A 82 10.10 1.05 -9.48
CA LEU A 82 10.78 -0.24 -9.57
C LEU A 82 11.32 -0.49 -10.99
N LEU A 83 10.49 -0.29 -12.01
CA LEU A 83 10.89 -0.46 -13.42
C LEU A 83 11.94 0.56 -13.84
N VAL A 84 11.76 1.83 -13.47
CA VAL A 84 12.73 2.90 -13.78
C VAL A 84 14.07 2.63 -13.09
N GLY A 85 14.05 2.24 -11.82
CA GLY A 85 15.27 1.87 -11.09
C GLY A 85 15.98 0.64 -11.68
N LEU A 86 15.23 -0.36 -12.15
CA LEU A 86 15.81 -1.51 -12.84
C LEU A 86 16.45 -1.15 -14.19
N LEU A 87 15.80 -0.26 -14.97
CA LEU A 87 16.36 0.27 -16.22
C LEU A 87 17.62 1.11 -15.97
N GLN A 88 17.64 1.88 -14.88
CA GLN A 88 18.80 2.67 -14.48
C GLN A 88 19.98 1.77 -14.09
N LEU A 89 19.71 0.65 -13.41
CA LEU A 89 20.69 -0.37 -13.08
C LEU A 89 21.26 -1.05 -14.34
N ALA A 90 20.39 -1.40 -15.29
CA ALA A 90 20.78 -2.07 -16.55
C ALA A 90 21.65 -1.19 -17.46
N ARG A 91 21.53 0.14 -17.37
CA ARG A 91 22.31 1.08 -18.20
C ARG A 91 23.73 1.34 -17.71
N LEU A 92 24.16 0.80 -16.56
CA LEU A 92 25.48 1.02 -15.94
C LEU A 92 25.86 2.51 -15.88
N ARG A 93 25.53 3.21 -14.80
CA ARG A 93 26.37 4.30 -14.26
C ARG A 93 25.83 4.83 -12.94
N ASP A 94 26.68 4.79 -11.93
CA ASP A 94 26.62 5.44 -10.62
C ASP A 94 26.25 4.53 -9.43
N LEU A 95 27.24 4.36 -8.55
CA LEU A 95 27.14 3.60 -7.30
C LEU A 95 26.12 4.24 -6.34
N GLN A 96 25.92 5.56 -6.44
CA GLN A 96 24.92 6.29 -5.65
C GLN A 96 23.49 5.90 -6.04
N ALA A 97 23.21 5.79 -7.35
CA ALA A 97 21.90 5.38 -7.85
C ALA A 97 21.57 3.93 -7.43
N LEU A 98 22.57 3.04 -7.46
CA LEU A 98 22.46 1.67 -6.95
C LEU A 98 22.08 1.66 -5.47
N LEU A 99 22.80 2.42 -4.63
CA LEU A 99 22.56 2.45 -3.19
C LEU A 99 21.13 2.96 -2.86
N ILE A 100 20.69 4.02 -3.54
CA ILE A 100 19.32 4.55 -3.39
C ILE A 100 18.27 3.53 -3.83
N PHE A 101 18.51 2.81 -4.92
CA PHE A 101 17.60 1.78 -5.41
C PHE A 101 17.51 0.58 -4.43
N VAL A 102 18.64 0.12 -3.90
CA VAL A 102 18.66 -0.96 -2.89
C VAL A 102 17.92 -0.52 -1.62
N ILE A 103 18.16 0.69 -1.12
CA ILE A 103 17.42 1.24 0.02
C ILE A 103 15.92 1.31 -0.31
N TYR A 104 15.55 1.74 -1.52
CA TYR A 104 14.16 1.76 -1.95
C TYR A 104 13.52 0.37 -1.92
N LEU A 105 14.21 -0.67 -2.41
CA LEU A 105 13.72 -2.06 -2.34
C LEU A 105 13.52 -2.53 -0.90
N ILE A 106 14.47 -2.23 0.00
CA ILE A 106 14.37 -2.57 1.42
C ILE A 106 13.17 -1.87 2.05
N ILE A 107 13.00 -0.58 1.83
CA ILE A 107 11.85 0.18 2.34
C ILE A 107 10.54 -0.36 1.76
N LEU A 108 10.50 -0.68 0.46
CA LEU A 108 9.33 -1.24 -0.20
C LEU A 108 8.97 -2.61 0.40
N PHE A 109 9.96 -3.46 0.65
CA PHE A 109 9.76 -4.75 1.29
C PHE A 109 9.27 -4.61 2.73
N ILE A 110 9.93 -3.78 3.56
CA ILE A 110 9.54 -3.54 4.94
C ILE A 110 8.13 -2.95 5.00
N SER A 111 7.84 -1.91 4.23
CA SER A 111 6.54 -1.25 4.25
C SER A 111 5.40 -2.16 3.79
N ARG A 112 5.55 -2.87 2.65
CA ARG A 112 4.50 -3.73 2.10
C ARG A 112 4.36 -5.07 2.81
N ARG A 113 5.45 -5.65 3.30
CA ARG A 113 5.43 -6.99 3.90
C ARG A 113 5.35 -6.92 5.41
N PHE A 114 6.23 -6.15 6.05
CA PHE A 114 6.36 -6.13 7.50
C PHE A 114 5.35 -5.17 8.13
N LEU A 115 5.39 -3.89 7.75
CA LEU A 115 4.56 -2.84 8.35
C LEU A 115 3.09 -3.06 8.07
N GLN A 116 2.75 -3.36 6.80
CA GLN A 116 1.37 -3.68 6.43
C GLN A 116 0.84 -4.91 7.14
N TRP A 117 1.68 -5.90 7.49
CA TRP A 117 1.24 -7.07 8.24
C TRP A 117 1.08 -6.78 9.74
N HIS A 118 2.15 -6.34 10.39
CA HIS A 118 2.22 -6.21 11.84
C HIS A 118 1.43 -5.01 12.37
N ALA A 119 1.54 -3.85 11.72
CA ALA A 119 0.88 -2.63 12.17
C ALA A 119 -0.48 -2.40 11.50
N GLY A 120 -0.67 -2.90 10.27
CA GLY A 120 -1.90 -2.68 9.51
C GLY A 120 -2.92 -3.83 9.62
N CYS A 121 -2.65 -4.92 8.91
CA CYS A 121 -3.60 -6.01 8.66
C CYS A 121 -3.91 -6.84 9.89
N LYS A 122 -2.94 -7.10 10.79
CA LYS A 122 -3.17 -7.89 12.01
C LYS A 122 -4.20 -7.24 12.93
N GLN A 123 -4.15 -5.90 13.05
CA GLN A 123 -5.01 -5.09 13.92
C GLN A 123 -6.26 -4.57 13.22
N CYS A 124 -6.46 -4.87 11.92
CA CYS A 124 -7.58 -4.33 11.16
C CYS A 124 -8.90 -5.06 11.47
N HIS A 125 -9.92 -4.31 11.86
CA HIS A 125 -11.25 -4.85 12.21
C HIS A 125 -12.00 -5.48 11.01
N GLN A 126 -11.62 -5.14 9.78
CA GLN A 126 -12.23 -5.65 8.54
C GLN A 126 -11.37 -6.71 7.84
N ARG A 127 -10.37 -7.28 8.53
CA ARG A 127 -9.41 -8.21 7.92
C ARG A 127 -10.06 -9.48 7.35
N LEU A 128 -11.16 -9.97 7.95
CA LEU A 128 -11.79 -11.25 7.60
C LEU A 128 -12.41 -11.23 6.19
N PHE A 129 -12.94 -10.09 5.75
CA PHE A 129 -13.59 -9.94 4.45
C PHE A 129 -12.79 -9.08 3.46
N CYS A 130 -11.59 -8.64 3.84
CA CYS A 130 -10.71 -7.83 3.00
C CYS A 130 -10.03 -8.67 1.90
N PRO A 131 -10.25 -8.38 0.61
CA PRO A 131 -9.62 -9.11 -0.49
C PRO A 131 -8.09 -9.11 -0.43
N GLY A 132 -7.51 -8.00 0.05
CA GLY A 132 -6.06 -7.86 0.20
C GLY A 132 -5.45 -8.66 1.35
N ALA A 133 -6.26 -9.11 2.32
CA ALA A 133 -5.82 -10.01 3.39
C ALA A 133 -6.00 -11.48 3.00
N SER A 134 -7.01 -11.80 2.19
CA SER A 134 -7.32 -13.17 1.77
C SER A 134 -6.36 -13.77 0.74
N SER A 135 -5.53 -12.97 0.07
CA SER A 135 -4.81 -13.38 -1.13
C SER A 135 -3.34 -13.77 -0.91
N PHE A 136 -2.96 -14.77 -0.08
CA PHE A 136 -1.89 -15.72 -0.52
C PHE A 136 -1.44 -16.88 0.39
N ARG A 137 -1.54 -16.85 1.73
CA ARG A 137 -0.97 -17.95 2.57
C ARG A 137 -1.35 -17.88 4.05
N ARG A 138 -2.13 -16.87 4.43
CA ARG A 138 -2.28 -16.40 5.81
C ARG A 138 -3.54 -16.87 6.51
N LYS A 139 -4.48 -17.50 5.81
CA LYS A 139 -5.68 -18.09 6.45
C LYS A 139 -5.29 -19.27 7.36
N ARG A 140 -4.26 -20.04 6.99
CA ARG A 140 -3.78 -21.23 7.72
C ARG A 140 -2.91 -20.87 8.94
N GLU A 141 -1.97 -19.93 8.80
CA GLU A 141 -1.20 -19.38 9.93
C GLU A 141 -2.10 -18.64 10.93
N TYR A 142 -3.16 -17.99 10.46
CA TYR A 142 -4.14 -17.30 11.31
C TYR A 142 -4.99 -18.27 12.14
N LEU A 143 -5.56 -19.32 11.49
CA LEU A 143 -6.27 -20.37 12.21
C LEU A 143 -5.34 -21.10 13.20
N ALA A 144 -4.06 -21.28 12.85
CA ALA A 144 -3.08 -21.85 13.75
C ALA A 144 -2.73 -20.94 14.94
N SER A 145 -2.69 -19.61 14.77
CA SER A 145 -2.40 -18.67 15.86
C SER A 145 -3.59 -18.45 16.80
N ASP A 146 -4.82 -18.42 16.29
CA ASP A 146 -6.02 -18.35 17.14
C ASP A 146 -6.21 -19.67 17.90
N ALA A 147 -6.02 -20.83 17.25
CA ALA A 147 -6.05 -22.13 17.93
C ALA A 147 -4.95 -22.29 18.99
N ALA A 148 -3.75 -21.72 18.77
CA ALA A 148 -2.68 -21.72 19.76
C ALA A 148 -2.97 -20.77 20.94
N ALA A 149 -3.70 -19.67 20.72
CA ALA A 149 -4.13 -18.77 21.78
C ALA A 149 -5.28 -19.36 22.62
N GLU A 150 -6.19 -20.11 22.00
CA GLU A 150 -7.27 -20.83 22.69
C GLU A 150 -6.78 -22.10 23.41
N GLY A 151 -5.76 -22.78 22.89
CA GLY A 151 -5.16 -23.98 23.51
C GLY A 151 -4.26 -23.72 24.72
N LEU A 152 -3.90 -22.46 25.01
CA LEU A 152 -3.18 -22.04 26.22
C LEU A 152 -4.12 -21.57 27.34
N ALA A 153 -5.43 -21.50 27.08
CA ALA A 153 -6.45 -21.08 28.03
C ALA A 153 -7.21 -22.26 28.67
N ASN A 154 -6.84 -23.51 28.36
CA ASN A 154 -7.36 -24.74 28.95
C ASN A 154 -6.26 -25.51 29.67
#